data_AF-A0A067MN46-F1
#
_entry.id   AF-A0A067MN46-F1
#
_cell.length_a   1.000
_cell.length_b   1.000
_cell.length_c   1.000
_cell.angle_alpha   90.00
_cell.angle_beta   90.00
_cell.angle_gamma   90.00
#
_symmetry.space_group_name_H-M   'P 1'
#
loop_
_entity.id
_entity.type
_entity.pdbx_description
1 polymer ?
#
loop_
_entity_poly.entity_id
_entity_poly.type
_entity_poly.pdbx_seq_one_letter_code
_entity_poly.pdbx_strand_id
1 'polypeptide(L)' 'FLQALADAAKRAGLEPMQGHGIRIGSTLMYLLQGLSFEAVKTIGRWASDAFRLYLRKHTQILAPYIQ' A
#
# COMPACT_ATOMS: atom_id res chain seq x y z
N PHE A 1 3.15 2.76 -17.52
CA PHE A 1 3.50 2.58 -16.09
C PHE A 1 3.67 1.11 -15.72
N LEU A 2 2.62 0.28 -15.70
CA LEU A 2 2.72 -1.13 -15.27
C LEU A 2 3.72 -1.94 -16.10
N GLN A 3 3.81 -1.71 -17.41
CA GLN A 3 4.83 -2.35 -18.25
C GLN A 3 6.25 -2.00 -17.79
N ALA A 4 6.53 -0.72 -17.50
CA ALA A 4 7.84 -0.28 -17.02
C ALA A 4 8.19 -0.92 -15.66
N LEU A 5 7.21 -1.09 -14.77
CA LEU A 5 7.41 -1.81 -13.51
C LEU A 5 7.66 -3.30 -13.74
N ALA A 6 6.93 -3.94 -14.66
CA ALA A 6 7.15 -5.34 -15.01
C ALA A 6 8.54 -5.56 -15.58
N ASP A 7 9.01 -4.68 -16.47
CA ASP A 7 10.36 -4.76 -17.04
C ASP A 7 11.43 -4.53 -15.97
N ALA A 8 11.20 -3.60 -15.03
CA ALA A 8 12.09 -3.39 -13.90
C ALA A 8 12.14 -4.60 -12.95
N ALA A 9 10.99 -5.22 -12.64
CA ALA A 9 10.92 -6.43 -11.84
C ALA A 9 11.70 -7.58 -12.49
N LYS A 10 11.52 -7.81 -13.79
CA LYS A 10 12.27 -8.82 -14.55
C LYS A 10 13.77 -8.57 -14.51
N ARG A 11 14.23 -7.33 -14.71
CA ARG A 11 15.65 -6.96 -14.59
C ARG A 11 16.21 -7.20 -13.19
N ALA A 12 15.38 -7.11 -12.16
CA ALA A 12 15.75 -7.40 -10.78
C ALA A 12 15.62 -8.89 -10.40
N GLY A 13 15.28 -9.79 -11.34
CA GLY A 13 15.05 -11.20 -11.04
C GLY A 13 13.78 -11.47 -10.23
N LEU A 14 12.82 -10.54 -10.25
CA LEU A 14 11.55 -10.64 -9.53
C LEU A 14 10.40 -10.92 -10.50
N GLU A 15 9.40 -11.64 -10.02
CA GLU A 15 8.16 -11.83 -10.75
C GLU A 15 7.36 -10.51 -10.83
N PRO A 16 6.83 -10.13 -12.02
CA PRO A 16 5.99 -8.96 -12.16
C PRO A 16 4.75 -9.01 -11.25
N MET A 17 4.50 -7.93 -10.51
CA MET A 17 3.33 -7.83 -9.63
C MET A 17 2.13 -7.20 -10.35
N GLN A 18 0.93 -7.71 -10.05
CA GLN A 18 -0.31 -7.12 -10.56
C GLN A 18 -0.55 -5.72 -9.98
N GLY A 19 -1.15 -4.82 -10.77
CA GLY A 19 -1.43 -3.44 -10.37
C GLY A 19 -2.26 -3.32 -9.08
N HIS A 20 -3.21 -4.23 -8.87
CA HIS A 20 -4.00 -4.28 -7.64
C HIS A 20 -3.12 -4.57 -6.40
N GLY A 21 -2.21 -5.53 -6.52
CA GLY A 21 -1.24 -5.87 -5.46
C GLY A 21 -0.31 -4.71 -5.14
N ILE A 22 0.14 -3.97 -6.16
CA ILE A 22 0.96 -2.76 -5.99
C ILE A 22 0.18 -1.69 -5.21
N ARG A 23 -1.09 -1.41 -5.57
CA ARG A 23 -1.93 -0.41 -4.87
C ARG A 23 -2.13 -0.75 -3.39
N ILE A 24 -2.35 -2.03 -3.08
CA ILE A 24 -2.44 -2.51 -1.69
C ILE A 24 -1.09 -2.40 -0.98
N GLY A 25 0.01 -2.80 -1.63
CA GLY A 25 1.35 -2.72 -1.07
C GLY A 25 1.74 -1.29 -0.69
N SER A 26 1.45 -0.33 -1.58
CA SER A 26 1.66 1.09 -1.30
C SER A 26 0.83 1.61 -0.13
N THR A 27 -0.41 1.14 0.01
CA THR A 27 -1.28 1.48 1.16
C THR A 27 -0.62 1.08 2.48
N LEU A 28 -0.10 -0.16 2.56
CA LEU A 28 0.63 -0.64 3.74
C LEU A 28 1.92 0.17 3.98
N MET A 29 2.70 0.43 2.93
CA MET A 29 3.93 1.20 3.00
C MET A 29 3.69 2.59 3.62
N TYR A 30 2.70 3.33 3.13
CA TYR A 30 2.41 4.67 3.63
C TYR A 30 1.96 4.68 5.10
N LEU A 31 1.15 3.70 5.51
CA LEU A 31 0.73 3.58 6.92
C LEU A 31 1.91 3.27 7.85
N LEU A 32 2.84 2.42 7.41
CA LEU A 32 4.07 2.16 8.18
C LEU A 32 5.02 3.36 8.23
N GLN A 33 4.91 4.28 7.27
CA GLN A 33 5.60 5.57 7.29
C GLN A 33 4.89 6.63 8.15
N GLY A 34 3.79 6.26 8.83
CA GLY A 34 3.07 7.14 9.76
C GLY A 34 2.04 8.06 9.12
N LEU A 35 1.71 7.87 7.83
CA LEU A 35 0.61 8.61 7.22
C LEU A 35 -0.72 8.20 7.85
N SER A 36 -1.63 9.16 8.01
CA SER A 36 -2.97 8.88 8.52
C SER A 36 -3.80 8.06 7.54
N PHE A 37 -4.82 7.37 8.05
CA PHE A 37 -5.78 6.64 7.20
C PHE A 37 -6.44 7.55 6.15
N GLU A 38 -6.75 8.80 6.49
CA GLU A 38 -7.34 9.78 5.55
C GLU A 38 -6.36 10.22 4.46
N ALA A 39 -5.09 10.43 4.82
CA ALA A 39 -4.05 10.75 3.83
C ALA A 39 -3.89 9.59 2.84
N VAL A 40 -3.82 8.35 3.33
CA VAL A 40 -3.69 7.16 2.49
C VAL A 40 -4.94 6.93 1.62
N LYS A 41 -6.14 7.18 2.16
CA LYS A 41 -7.39 7.13 1.40
C LYS A 41 -7.38 8.12 0.23
N THR A 42 -6.93 9.34 0.50
CA THR A 42 -6.84 10.44 -0.48
C THR A 42 -5.79 10.13 -1.57
N ILE A 43 -4.56 9.80 -1.18
CA ILE A 43 -3.45 9.46 -2.10
C ILE A 43 -3.83 8.25 -2.95
N GLY A 44 -4.41 7.23 -2.33
CA GLY A 44 -4.83 6.01 -3.00
C GLY A 44 -6.13 6.14 -3.80
N ARG A 45 -6.78 7.32 -3.82
CA ARG A 45 -8.07 7.57 -4.48
C ARG A 45 -9.10 6.49 -4.17
N TRP A 46 -9.18 6.11 -2.90
CA TRP A 46 -10.13 5.12 -2.44
C TRP A 46 -11.51 5.76 -2.28
N ALA A 47 -12.52 5.21 -2.95
CA ALA A 47 -13.90 5.70 -2.85
C ALA A 47 -14.54 5.38 -1.48
N SER A 48 -13.97 4.44 -0.73
CA SER A 48 -14.46 3.97 0.57
C SER A 48 -13.31 3.50 1.45
N ASP A 49 -13.62 3.06 2.66
CA ASP A 49 -12.66 2.48 3.59
C ASP A 49 -12.34 1.00 3.31
N ALA A 50 -12.73 0.46 2.15
CA ALA A 50 -12.47 -0.94 1.78
C ALA A 50 -10.98 -1.31 1.81
N PHE A 51 -10.07 -0.33 1.66
CA PHE A 51 -8.63 -0.55 1.78
C PHE A 51 -8.20 -1.07 3.16
N ARG A 52 -9.00 -0.80 4.20
CA ARG A 52 -8.75 -1.26 5.58
C ARG A 52 -8.77 -2.78 5.70
N LEU A 53 -9.47 -3.48 4.79
CA LEU A 53 -9.51 -4.94 4.76
C LEU A 53 -8.15 -5.56 4.41
N TYR A 54 -7.26 -4.81 3.75
CA TYR A 54 -5.95 -5.28 3.32
C TYR A 54 -4.82 -4.88 4.27
N LEU A 55 -5.17 -4.31 5.43
CA LEU A 55 -4.18 -3.96 6.44
C LEU A 55 -3.46 -5.21 6.94
N ARG A 56 -2.16 -5.04 7.13
CA ARG A 56 -1.27 -6.00 7.77
C ARG A 56 -0.46 -5.23 8.81
N LYS A 57 0.18 -5.91 9.75
CA LYS A 57 0.99 -5.27 10.82
C LYS A 57 0.16 -4.30 11.68
N HIS A 58 -1.05 -4.72 12.07
CA HIS A 58 -2.03 -3.88 12.79
C HIS A 58 -1.44 -3.18 14.02
N THR A 59 -0.65 -3.86 14.85
CA THR A 59 -0.03 -3.26 16.04
C THR A 59 0.87 -2.08 15.69
N GLN A 60 1.68 -2.19 14.63
CA GLN A 60 2.58 -1.10 14.23
C GLN A 60 1.80 0.09 13.67
N ILE A 61 0.74 -0.18 12.90
CA ILE A 61 -0.11 0.86 12.30
C ILE A 61 -0.96 1.56 13.36
N LEU A 62 -1.46 0.81 14.34
CA LEU A 62 -2.40 1.33 15.34
C LEU A 62 -1.72 1.89 16.59
N ALA A 63 -0.44 1.58 16.84
CA ALA A 63 0.29 2.09 18.00
C ALA A 63 0.16 3.63 18.21
N PRO A 64 0.22 4.48 17.18
CA PRO A 64 0.02 5.93 17.35
C PRO A 64 -1.39 6.36 17.79
N TYR A 65 -2.38 5.46 17.74
CA TYR A 65 -3.79 5.77 18.01
C TYR A 65 -4.30 5.17 19.33
N ILE A 66 -3.46 4.44 20.07
CA ILE A 66 -3.84 3.72 21.30
C ILE A 66 -3.25 4.41 22.56
N GLN A 67 -2.85 5.68 22.46
CA GLN A 67 -2.31 6.44 23.59
C GLN A 67 -3.41 7.04 24.48
#